data_AF-A0A4Y7Q892-F1
#
_entry.id   AF-A0A4Y7Q892-F1
#
_cell.length_a   1.000
_cell.length_b   1.000
_cell.length_c   1.000
_cell.angle_alpha   90.00
_cell.angle_beta   90.00
_cell.angle_gamma   90.00
#
_symmetry.space_group_name_H-M   'P 1'
#
loop_
_entity.id
_entity.type
_entity.pdbx_description
1 polymer ?
#
loop_
_entity_poly.entity_id
_entity_poly.type
_entity_poly.pdbx_seq_one_letter_code
_entity_poly.pdbx_strand_id
1 'polypeptide(L)'
;MVPIADAFNHSQDNHVHLETDYDVCGTCGSLSECAHDSEDSNASSVKRENWTAVEEDTCEMVCDGPILPFTEVFNTYGDRLPNAVLLARYGFSLDGNEVDVITWDLLELLRVREASDRNVTDTAVGGAKQPIIEMLKEVMSGLDDGEEWWTKSNMVYYAGDAAGCATSVDLSAGGRVQFQFRLNEEAKISHHLWLFSALLNLNCSRASDGLVPVVRRLWNLQAALEEEAPDGQEDGQGRVIDQGCAEIGNTNDWENNASAVATVTGKHKDASSGNELRSPSRRAAATELVLSEETEVVALCTSSSAGPEADSLGAALSRISRTIVRLCEDKISGMRHSELSGEELGYLVDAIPPSMSRSRMAGMEALRERSVLESCVMGWKELGKGKALSFGSSDTGK
;
A
#
# COMPACT_ATOMS: atom_id res chain seq x y z
N MET A 1 -25.28 9.41 19.83
CA MET A 1 -24.98 10.70 19.18
C MET A 1 -24.51 11.65 20.25
N VAL A 2 -23.42 12.38 20.00
CA VAL A 2 -22.88 13.39 20.91
C VAL A 2 -23.23 14.76 20.30
N PRO A 3 -24.22 15.49 20.85
CA PRO A 3 -24.63 16.78 20.29
C PRO A 3 -23.46 17.74 20.21
N ILE A 4 -23.46 18.62 19.21
CA ILE A 4 -22.39 19.62 18.93
C ILE A 4 -21.14 18.98 18.33
N ALA A 5 -20.64 17.88 18.88
CA ALA A 5 -19.51 17.14 18.31
C ALA A 5 -19.84 16.59 16.90
N ASP A 6 -21.11 16.24 16.66
CA ASP A 6 -21.61 15.79 15.36
C ASP A 6 -21.77 16.89 14.31
N ALA A 7 -21.58 18.16 14.69
CA ALA A 7 -21.67 19.30 13.77
C ALA A 7 -20.36 19.58 13.02
N PHE A 8 -19.23 19.02 13.47
CA PHE A 8 -17.93 19.23 12.84
C PHE A 8 -17.74 18.30 11.64
N ASN A 9 -17.32 18.87 10.50
CA ASN A 9 -16.98 18.12 9.29
C ASN A 9 -15.65 17.37 9.47
N HIS A 10 -15.37 16.42 8.57
CA HIS A 10 -14.12 15.65 8.58
C HIS A 10 -13.04 16.30 7.71
N SER A 11 -11.81 16.30 8.21
CA SER A 11 -10.59 16.51 7.42
C SER A 11 -9.52 15.50 7.89
N GLN A 12 -8.56 15.18 7.01
CA GLN A 12 -7.32 14.48 7.41
C GLN A 12 -6.40 15.39 8.21
N ASP A 13 -6.35 16.67 7.85
CA ASP A 13 -5.71 17.73 8.64
C ASP A 13 -6.81 18.34 9.54
N ASN A 14 -7.15 17.63 10.61
CA ASN A 14 -8.19 18.03 11.55
C ASN A 14 -7.66 19.04 12.57
N HIS A 15 -8.55 19.90 13.06
CA HIS A 15 -8.24 20.90 14.07
C HIS A 15 -8.59 20.44 15.48
N VAL A 16 -9.61 19.58 15.57
CA VAL A 16 -10.14 19.06 16.83
C VAL A 16 -10.32 17.55 16.73
N HIS A 17 -10.35 16.89 17.88
CA HIS A 17 -10.80 15.51 17.99
C HIS A 17 -11.66 15.33 19.25
N LEU A 18 -12.40 14.22 19.30
CA LEU A 18 -13.24 13.87 20.44
C LEU A 18 -12.44 12.99 21.41
N GLU A 19 -12.26 13.46 22.64
CA GLU A 19 -11.70 12.67 23.73
C GLU A 19 -12.79 12.25 24.72
N THR A 20 -12.59 11.09 25.33
CA THR A 20 -13.44 10.58 26.38
C THR A 20 -12.60 9.78 27.37
N ASP A 21 -12.87 9.94 28.66
CA ASP A 21 -12.22 9.16 29.74
C ASP A 21 -12.68 7.69 29.77
N TYR A 22 -13.57 7.31 28.84
CA TYR A 22 -14.20 6.02 28.82
C TYR A 22 -13.74 5.18 27.63
N ASP A 23 -13.25 3.98 27.94
CA ASP A 23 -13.11 2.92 26.94
C ASP A 23 -14.51 2.40 26.59
N VAL A 24 -15.01 2.82 25.42
CA VAL A 24 -16.23 2.25 24.84
C VAL A 24 -15.88 1.00 24.04
N CYS A 25 -16.75 -0.01 24.08
CA CYS A 25 -16.56 -1.21 23.26
C CYS A 25 -16.50 -0.85 21.77
N GLY A 26 -15.40 -1.16 21.08
CA GLY A 26 -15.23 -0.85 19.65
C GLY A 26 -16.23 -1.54 18.71
N THR A 27 -16.93 -2.58 19.18
CA THR A 27 -17.92 -3.32 18.39
C THR A 27 -19.34 -2.77 18.56
N CYS A 28 -19.78 -2.47 19.79
CA CYS A 28 -21.15 -2.03 20.07
C CYS A 28 -21.29 -0.63 20.68
N GLY A 29 -20.18 0.04 20.99
CA GLY A 29 -20.15 1.36 21.63
C GLY A 29 -20.63 1.35 23.09
N SER A 30 -20.74 0.19 23.74
CA SER A 30 -21.16 0.10 25.14
C SER A 30 -20.11 0.72 26.05
N LEU A 31 -20.57 1.60 26.95
CA LEU A 31 -19.78 2.19 28.02
C LEU A 31 -19.55 1.22 29.19
N SER A 32 -20.50 0.31 29.39
CA SER A 32 -20.45 -0.73 30.41
C SER A 32 -19.91 -2.03 29.84
N GLU A 33 -19.51 -2.95 30.71
CA GLU A 33 -19.16 -4.32 30.32
C GLU A 33 -20.25 -4.93 29.42
N CYS A 34 -19.83 -5.48 28.29
CA CYS A 34 -20.71 -6.07 27.28
C CYS A 34 -20.23 -7.47 26.90
N ALA A 35 -21.02 -8.18 26.10
CA ALA A 35 -20.69 -9.55 25.68
C ALA A 35 -19.33 -9.64 24.94
N HIS A 36 -18.91 -8.57 24.26
CA HIS A 36 -17.65 -8.52 23.52
C HIS A 36 -16.41 -8.46 24.41
N ASP A 37 -16.55 -8.10 25.70
CA ASP A 37 -15.40 -8.00 26.61
C ASP A 37 -14.97 -9.38 27.14
N SER A 38 -15.86 -10.37 27.02
CA SER A 38 -15.67 -11.70 27.59
C SER A 38 -14.79 -12.64 26.77
N GLU A 39 -14.47 -12.30 25.51
CA GLU A 39 -13.75 -13.22 24.60
C GLU A 39 -12.21 -13.19 24.76
N ASP A 40 -11.64 -12.15 25.40
CA ASP A 40 -10.18 -12.00 25.58
C ASP A 40 -9.70 -12.16 27.05
N SER A 41 -10.59 -12.55 27.96
CA SER A 41 -10.35 -12.50 29.41
C SER A 41 -9.55 -13.70 29.95
N ASN A 42 -8.24 -13.75 29.65
CA ASN A 42 -7.27 -14.47 30.49
C ASN A 42 -6.30 -13.53 31.23
N ALA A 43 -6.55 -12.22 31.18
CA ALA A 43 -5.79 -11.20 31.89
C ALA A 43 -6.62 -10.60 33.04
N SER A 44 -6.19 -10.93 34.27
CA SER A 44 -6.35 -10.18 35.52
C SER A 44 -7.51 -9.19 35.62
N SER A 45 -8.61 -9.60 36.24
CA SER A 45 -9.68 -8.70 36.70
C SER A 45 -9.12 -7.68 37.70
N VAL A 46 -8.65 -6.53 37.21
CA VAL A 46 -8.38 -5.37 38.05
C VAL A 46 -9.73 -4.96 38.62
N LYS A 47 -9.92 -5.16 39.92
CA LYS A 47 -11.14 -4.73 40.61
C LYS A 47 -11.27 -3.23 40.43
N ARG A 48 -12.19 -2.81 39.54
CA ARG A 48 -12.62 -1.42 39.36
C ARG A 48 -12.97 -0.90 40.76
N GLU A 49 -12.15 0.01 41.28
CA GLU A 49 -12.39 0.60 42.59
C GLU A 49 -13.78 1.25 42.57
N ASN A 50 -14.48 1.18 43.70
CA ASN A 50 -15.86 1.60 43.82
C ASN A 50 -15.92 3.14 43.73
N TRP A 51 -16.07 3.69 42.52
CA TRP A 51 -16.26 5.11 42.26
C TRP A 51 -17.60 5.57 42.86
N THR A 52 -17.57 6.05 44.09
CA THR A 52 -18.75 6.56 44.82
C THR A 52 -18.98 8.06 44.63
N ALA A 53 -18.25 8.71 43.72
CA ALA A 53 -18.53 10.07 43.28
C ALA A 53 -19.11 9.98 41.86
N VAL A 54 -20.32 10.51 41.69
CA VAL A 54 -20.93 10.73 40.38
C VAL A 54 -20.14 11.86 39.72
N GLU A 55 -18.98 11.55 39.17
CA GLU A 55 -18.34 12.45 38.20
C GLU A 55 -19.27 12.50 36.99
N GLU A 56 -19.52 13.71 36.49
CA GLU A 56 -20.42 13.90 35.35
C GLU A 56 -19.77 13.26 34.12
N ASP A 57 -20.42 12.26 33.51
CA ASP A 57 -19.95 11.62 32.29
C ASP A 57 -19.88 12.66 31.15
N THR A 58 -18.70 13.24 30.93
CA THR A 58 -18.47 14.25 29.89
C THR A 58 -17.63 13.67 28.75
N CYS A 59 -17.83 14.23 27.56
CA CYS A 59 -16.93 14.06 26.43
C CYS A 59 -16.36 15.43 26.08
N GLU A 60 -15.09 15.48 25.70
CA GLU A 60 -14.40 16.72 25.42
C GLU A 60 -14.06 16.81 23.93
N MET A 61 -14.32 17.98 23.33
CA MET A 61 -13.77 18.32 22.01
C MET A 61 -12.48 19.08 22.23
N VAL A 62 -11.35 18.44 21.93
CA VAL A 62 -10.01 18.96 22.20
C VAL A 62 -9.41 19.51 20.92
N CYS A 63 -8.74 20.67 21.01
CA CYS A 63 -8.03 21.25 19.88
C CYS A 63 -6.61 20.70 19.81
N ASP A 64 -6.21 20.22 18.62
CA ASP A 64 -4.86 19.75 18.34
C ASP A 64 -3.86 20.90 18.12
N GLY A 65 -4.38 22.11 17.83
CA GLY A 65 -3.57 23.27 17.55
C GLY A 65 -4.35 24.60 17.59
N PRO A 66 -3.66 25.73 17.35
CA PRO A 66 -4.30 27.03 17.27
C PRO A 66 -5.24 27.11 16.06
N ILE A 67 -6.49 27.52 16.29
CA ILE A 67 -7.50 27.72 15.25
C ILE A 67 -7.62 29.21 14.95
N LEU A 68 -7.53 29.57 13.68
CA LEU A 68 -7.67 30.97 13.27
C LEU A 68 -9.14 31.44 13.40
N PRO A 69 -9.38 32.70 13.77
CA PRO A 69 -10.72 33.25 13.76
C PRO A 69 -11.36 33.15 12.37
N PHE A 70 -12.65 32.80 12.33
CA PHE A 70 -13.46 32.71 11.12
C PHE A 70 -13.06 31.60 10.13
N THR A 71 -12.24 30.62 10.54
CA THR A 71 -12.02 29.39 9.77
C THR A 71 -12.99 28.30 10.21
N GLU A 72 -13.32 27.39 9.29
CA GLU A 72 -14.06 26.18 9.62
C GLU A 72 -13.21 25.27 10.52
N VAL A 73 -13.86 24.63 11.49
CA VAL A 73 -13.23 23.69 12.42
C VAL A 73 -13.58 22.29 11.95
N PHE A 74 -12.55 21.46 11.76
CA PHE A 74 -12.69 20.10 11.25
C PHE A 74 -12.33 19.12 12.35
N ASN A 75 -13.13 18.07 12.47
CA ASN A 75 -12.90 16.92 13.31
C ASN A 75 -12.22 15.80 12.50
N THR A 76 -11.65 14.81 13.17
CA THR A 76 -11.32 13.51 12.59
C THR A 76 -12.50 12.55 12.81
N TYR A 77 -12.96 11.88 11.75
CA TYR A 77 -13.91 10.75 11.89
C TYR A 77 -13.18 9.43 12.15
N GLY A 78 -11.85 9.50 12.23
CA GLY A 78 -10.90 8.41 12.28
C GLY A 78 -9.72 8.73 11.37
N ASP A 79 -8.51 8.50 11.85
CA ASP A 79 -7.28 9.00 11.19
C ASP A 79 -7.01 8.34 9.83
N ARG A 80 -7.70 7.23 9.52
CA ARG A 80 -7.41 6.37 8.37
C ARG A 80 -8.65 5.80 7.71
N LEU A 81 -9.59 6.67 7.35
CA LEU A 81 -10.78 6.27 6.60
C LEU A 81 -10.52 6.37 5.09
N PRO A 82 -10.52 5.25 4.34
CA PRO A 82 -10.50 5.30 2.89
C PRO A 82 -11.82 5.86 2.36
N ASN A 83 -11.80 6.43 1.17
CA ASN A 83 -12.95 7.01 0.48
C ASN A 83 -14.09 6.02 0.31
N ALA A 84 -13.82 4.74 0.11
CA ALA A 84 -14.86 3.71 0.10
C ALA A 84 -15.68 3.70 1.42
N VAL A 85 -15.03 3.87 2.57
CA VAL A 85 -15.70 3.95 3.89
C VAL A 85 -16.36 5.30 4.08
N LEU A 86 -15.70 6.39 3.68
CA LEU A 86 -16.26 7.74 3.77
C LEU A 86 -17.55 7.86 2.94
N LEU A 87 -17.56 7.33 1.72
CA LEU A 87 -18.72 7.30 0.84
C LEU A 87 -19.84 6.42 1.39
N ALA A 88 -19.52 5.21 1.86
CA ALA A 88 -20.51 4.27 2.36
C ALA A 88 -21.20 4.75 3.64
N ARG A 89 -20.44 5.36 4.57
CA ARG A 89 -20.95 5.76 5.89
C ARG A 89 -21.41 7.21 5.95
N TYR A 90 -20.70 8.12 5.29
CA TYR A 90 -20.92 9.56 5.43
C TYR A 90 -21.38 10.22 4.13
N GLY A 91 -21.20 9.56 2.98
CA GLY A 91 -21.73 10.02 1.70
C GLY A 91 -20.93 11.13 1.03
N PHE A 92 -19.62 11.21 1.34
CA PHE A 92 -18.63 12.09 0.68
C PHE A 92 -17.30 11.34 0.51
N SER A 93 -16.39 11.88 -0.29
CA SER A 93 -15.00 11.43 -0.45
C SER A 93 -14.06 12.62 -0.30
N LEU A 94 -12.79 12.37 -0.04
CA LEU A 94 -11.72 13.36 -0.02
C LEU A 94 -10.88 13.24 -1.29
N ASP A 95 -10.56 14.38 -1.89
CA ASP A 95 -9.63 14.42 -3.02
C ASP A 95 -8.20 14.16 -2.51
N GLY A 96 -7.47 13.25 -3.16
CA GLY A 96 -6.09 12.91 -2.75
C GLY A 96 -6.01 12.18 -1.40
N ASN A 97 -7.00 11.37 -1.05
CA ASN A 97 -6.96 10.59 0.19
C ASN A 97 -5.83 9.53 0.13
N GLU A 98 -4.72 9.79 0.82
CA GLU A 98 -3.54 8.90 0.89
C GLU A 98 -3.85 7.51 1.49
N VAL A 99 -5.00 7.36 2.15
CA VAL A 99 -5.44 6.11 2.77
C VAL A 99 -6.18 5.21 1.77
N ASP A 100 -6.48 5.70 0.56
CA ASP A 100 -7.07 4.90 -0.50
C ASP A 100 -6.08 3.86 -1.00
N VAL A 101 -6.34 2.62 -0.59
CA VAL A 101 -5.52 1.46 -0.93
C VAL A 101 -6.41 0.29 -1.28
N ILE A 102 -5.98 -0.48 -2.27
CA ILE A 102 -6.62 -1.72 -2.64
C ILE A 102 -5.96 -2.84 -1.84
N THR A 103 -6.72 -3.49 -0.96
CA THR A 103 -6.22 -4.54 -0.05
C THR A 103 -6.57 -5.94 -0.53
N TRP A 104 -5.75 -6.93 -0.17
CA TRP A 104 -6.11 -8.34 -0.26
C TRP A 104 -6.09 -8.96 1.13
N ASP A 105 -7.08 -9.81 1.41
CA ASP A 105 -7.00 -10.68 2.57
C ASP A 105 -6.14 -11.92 2.27
N LEU A 106 -5.70 -12.60 3.33
CA LEU A 106 -4.85 -13.78 3.17
C LEU A 106 -5.55 -14.93 2.44
N LEU A 107 -6.88 -15.06 2.56
CA LEU A 107 -7.65 -16.11 1.89
C LEU A 107 -7.71 -15.86 0.38
N GLU A 108 -7.90 -14.62 -0.05
CA GLU A 108 -7.84 -14.19 -1.46
C GLU A 108 -6.48 -14.54 -2.06
N LEU A 109 -5.40 -14.22 -1.35
CA LEU A 109 -4.04 -14.56 -1.77
C LEU A 109 -3.81 -16.07 -1.90
N LEU A 110 -4.33 -16.87 -0.96
CA LEU A 110 -4.20 -18.33 -0.99
C LEU A 110 -5.03 -18.96 -2.13
N ARG A 111 -6.16 -18.38 -2.52
CA ARG A 111 -6.96 -18.87 -3.67
C ARG A 111 -6.18 -18.80 -4.98
N VAL A 112 -5.39 -17.75 -5.18
CA VAL A 112 -4.56 -17.61 -6.39
C VAL A 112 -3.51 -18.71 -6.48
N ARG A 113 -2.94 -19.13 -5.34
CA ARG A 113 -2.02 -20.27 -5.27
C ARG A 113 -2.69 -21.57 -5.71
N GLU A 114 -3.84 -21.90 -5.14
CA GLU A 114 -4.57 -23.13 -5.45
C GLU A 114 -4.91 -23.23 -6.94
N ALA A 115 -5.23 -22.09 -7.56
CA ALA A 115 -5.54 -22.02 -8.97
C ALA A 115 -4.30 -22.05 -9.88
N SER A 116 -3.09 -21.88 -9.34
CA SER A 116 -1.81 -22.05 -10.06
C SER A 116 -1.31 -23.50 -9.99
N ASP A 117 -1.47 -24.14 -8.82
CA ASP A 117 -0.98 -25.50 -8.55
C ASP A 117 -1.75 -26.60 -9.30
N ARG A 118 -2.98 -26.34 -9.79
CA ARG A 118 -3.78 -27.33 -10.57
C ARG A 118 -3.10 -27.81 -11.87
N ASN A 119 -2.06 -27.13 -12.34
CA ASN A 119 -1.28 -27.55 -13.50
C ASN A 119 -0.09 -28.45 -13.15
N VAL A 120 0.21 -28.68 -11.86
CA VAL A 120 1.33 -29.51 -11.41
C VAL A 120 0.76 -30.78 -10.77
N THR A 121 0.78 -31.88 -11.51
CA THR A 121 0.23 -33.18 -11.09
C THR A 121 0.93 -33.76 -9.86
N ASP A 122 0.29 -33.61 -8.69
CA ASP A 122 -0.05 -34.64 -7.68
C ASP A 122 0.99 -35.68 -7.18
N THR A 123 2.30 -35.53 -7.38
CA THR A 123 3.28 -36.57 -6.97
C THR A 123 4.07 -36.33 -5.68
N ALA A 124 3.70 -35.40 -4.80
CA ALA A 124 4.41 -35.23 -3.52
C ALA A 124 3.49 -34.81 -2.36
N VAL A 125 2.61 -35.71 -1.95
CA VAL A 125 1.83 -35.60 -0.72
C VAL A 125 2.70 -36.03 0.47
N GLY A 126 2.96 -35.12 1.41
CA GLY A 126 3.14 -35.53 2.82
C GLY A 126 4.17 -34.81 3.68
N GLY A 127 5.03 -33.93 3.15
CA GLY A 127 6.16 -33.41 3.93
C GLY A 127 6.20 -31.90 4.05
N ALA A 128 5.70 -31.36 5.16
CA ALA A 128 5.93 -30.00 5.64
C ALA A 128 5.41 -28.85 4.75
N LYS A 129 4.08 -28.60 4.80
CA LYS A 129 3.55 -27.24 4.62
C LYS A 129 4.03 -26.40 5.80
N GLN A 130 5.28 -25.93 5.81
CA GLN A 130 5.56 -24.72 6.59
C GLN A 130 4.52 -23.69 6.11
N PRO A 131 3.69 -23.12 7.00
CA PRO A 131 2.74 -22.09 6.59
C PRO A 131 3.57 -21.02 5.89
N ILE A 132 3.18 -20.60 4.70
CA ILE A 132 3.86 -19.50 3.98
C ILE A 132 4.06 -18.26 4.86
N ILE A 133 3.19 -18.09 5.84
CA ILE A 133 3.27 -17.12 6.93
C ILE A 133 4.57 -17.24 7.72
N GLU A 134 5.00 -18.44 8.12
CA GLU A 134 6.22 -18.63 8.90
C GLU A 134 7.47 -18.31 8.08
N MET A 135 7.45 -18.65 6.78
CA MET A 135 8.50 -18.22 5.85
C MET A 135 8.50 -16.70 5.68
N LEU A 136 7.33 -16.08 5.60
CA LEU A 136 7.20 -14.62 5.50
C LEU A 136 7.72 -13.92 6.77
N LYS A 137 7.39 -14.44 7.96
CA LYS A 137 7.93 -13.98 9.25
C LYS A 137 9.45 -14.12 9.30
N GLU A 138 9.98 -15.29 8.93
CA GLU A 138 11.43 -15.55 8.88
C GLU A 138 12.12 -14.54 7.97
N VAL A 139 11.61 -14.39 6.74
CA VAL A 139 12.20 -13.50 5.74
C VAL A 139 12.11 -12.03 6.17
N MET A 140 10.98 -11.58 6.70
CA MET A 140 10.86 -10.22 7.23
C MET A 140 11.80 -9.98 8.42
N SER A 141 11.92 -10.94 9.34
CA SER A 141 12.83 -10.80 10.49
C SER A 141 14.32 -10.78 10.11
N GLY A 142 14.69 -11.41 8.99
CA GLY A 142 16.07 -11.45 8.51
C GLY A 142 16.41 -10.35 7.51
N LEU A 143 15.41 -9.66 6.98
CA LEU A 143 15.58 -8.46 6.18
C LEU A 143 15.52 -7.23 7.11
N ASP A 144 16.58 -7.05 7.88
CA ASP A 144 16.78 -5.95 8.83
C ASP A 144 16.28 -4.59 8.27
N ASP A 145 15.59 -3.82 9.11
CA ASP A 145 14.60 -2.73 8.89
C ASP A 145 15.00 -1.51 8.02
N GLY A 146 15.86 -1.64 7.02
CA GLY A 146 16.17 -0.53 6.13
C GLY A 146 14.92 -0.09 5.36
N GLU A 147 14.46 1.14 5.43
CA GLU A 147 13.51 1.65 4.43
C GLU A 147 14.15 1.69 3.03
N GLU A 148 15.48 1.81 2.99
CA GLU A 148 16.29 2.16 1.81
C GLU A 148 16.28 1.15 0.65
N TRP A 149 16.01 -0.13 0.90
CA TRP A 149 16.04 -1.16 -0.16
C TRP A 149 14.78 -1.14 -1.00
N TRP A 150 13.63 -0.96 -0.35
CA TRP A 150 12.32 -0.92 -1.02
C TRP A 150 12.11 0.37 -1.81
N THR A 151 12.70 1.48 -1.36
CA THR A 151 12.55 2.79 -2.03
C THR A 151 13.17 2.85 -3.43
N LYS A 152 14.00 1.88 -3.82
CA LYS A 152 14.62 1.82 -5.15
C LYS A 152 13.66 1.34 -6.25
N SER A 153 12.56 0.67 -5.91
CA SER A 153 11.64 0.14 -6.92
C SER A 153 10.56 1.16 -7.29
N ASN A 154 10.29 1.25 -8.59
CA ASN A 154 9.17 1.99 -9.14
C ASN A 154 7.85 1.22 -9.04
N MET A 155 7.89 -0.08 -8.71
CA MET A 155 6.72 -0.96 -8.70
C MET A 155 6.32 -1.44 -7.30
N VAL A 156 7.22 -1.31 -6.33
CA VAL A 156 7.03 -1.79 -4.97
C VAL A 156 7.34 -0.68 -3.99
N TYR A 157 6.46 -0.46 -3.01
CA TYR A 157 6.66 0.55 -1.97
C TYR A 157 6.79 -0.10 -0.59
N TYR A 158 7.53 0.56 0.29
CA TYR A 158 7.60 0.16 1.70
C TYR A 158 6.29 0.55 2.40
N ALA A 159 5.57 -0.46 2.87
CA ALA A 159 4.36 -0.28 3.65
C ALA A 159 4.78 -0.31 5.12
N GLY A 160 5.37 0.78 5.60
CA GLY A 160 5.89 0.86 6.96
C GLY A 160 4.81 0.71 8.03
N ASP A 161 5.21 0.92 9.29
CA ASP A 161 4.35 0.97 10.49
C ASP A 161 3.40 2.17 10.49
N ALA A 162 2.96 2.63 9.31
CA ALA A 162 1.79 3.46 9.17
C ALA A 162 0.58 2.63 9.65
N ALA A 163 0.44 2.60 10.97
CA ALA A 163 -0.48 1.84 11.78
C ALA A 163 -1.86 2.45 11.65
N GLY A 164 -2.81 1.65 11.17
CA GLY A 164 -4.23 1.91 11.41
C GLY A 164 -5.20 1.59 10.28
N CYS A 165 -4.78 0.98 9.17
CA CYS A 165 -5.74 0.35 8.25
C CYS A 165 -5.97 -1.12 8.69
N ALA A 166 -7.21 -1.39 9.09
CA ALA A 166 -7.66 -2.44 10.02
C ALA A 166 -7.82 -3.87 9.45
N THR A 167 -7.06 -4.26 8.42
CA THR A 167 -7.00 -5.67 7.99
C THR A 167 -5.81 -6.35 8.67
N SER A 168 -5.91 -6.61 9.96
CA SER A 168 -4.95 -7.46 10.68
C SER A 168 -5.51 -8.87 10.79
N VAL A 169 -4.74 -9.86 10.35
CA VAL A 169 -5.02 -11.26 10.66
C VAL A 169 -4.15 -11.62 11.85
N ASP A 170 -4.79 -11.91 12.99
CA ASP A 170 -4.06 -12.35 14.19
C ASP A 170 -3.59 -13.80 13.97
N LEU A 171 -2.28 -13.98 13.84
CA LEU A 171 -1.66 -15.27 13.53
C LEU A 171 -0.77 -15.79 14.66
N SER A 172 -0.73 -15.16 15.84
CA SER A 172 0.03 -15.69 17.00
C SER A 172 -0.28 -15.04 18.36
N ALA A 173 -0.30 -15.87 19.41
CA ALA A 173 -0.43 -15.49 20.82
C ALA A 173 0.81 -14.81 21.45
N GLY A 174 1.73 -14.23 20.66
CA GLY A 174 3.08 -13.83 21.13
C GLY A 174 3.61 -12.49 20.60
N GLY A 175 2.75 -11.63 20.07
CA GLY A 175 3.14 -10.37 19.41
C GLY A 175 2.60 -10.34 17.97
N ARG A 176 1.86 -9.30 17.62
CA ARG A 176 1.15 -9.21 16.34
C ARG A 176 2.08 -8.64 15.26
N VAL A 177 2.58 -9.50 14.37
CA VAL A 177 3.13 -9.06 13.08
C VAL A 177 1.94 -8.89 12.13
N GLN A 178 1.64 -7.65 11.75
CA GLN A 178 0.56 -7.36 10.81
C GLN A 178 1.10 -7.28 9.38
N PHE A 179 0.70 -8.23 8.53
CA PHE A 179 0.99 -8.15 7.11
C PHE A 179 -0.03 -7.25 6.41
N GLN A 180 0.47 -6.38 5.54
CA GLN A 180 -0.34 -5.44 4.78
C GLN A 180 -0.20 -5.74 3.29
N PHE A 181 -1.12 -6.52 2.72
CA PHE A 181 -1.13 -6.85 1.30
C PHE A 181 -1.92 -5.80 0.53
N ARG A 182 -1.23 -4.79 0.00
CA ARG A 182 -1.85 -3.57 -0.53
C ARG A 182 -1.28 -3.15 -1.88
N LEU A 183 -2.07 -2.37 -2.59
CA LEU A 183 -1.73 -1.61 -3.79
C LEU A 183 -2.14 -0.15 -3.52
N ASN A 184 -1.20 0.79 -3.66
CA ASN A 184 -1.44 2.22 -3.41
C ASN A 184 -2.01 2.93 -4.65
N GLU A 185 -2.29 4.22 -4.53
CA GLU A 185 -2.82 5.04 -5.64
C GLU A 185 -1.87 5.18 -6.84
N GLU A 186 -0.56 5.01 -6.63
CA GLU A 186 0.46 5.02 -7.69
C GLU A 186 0.59 3.66 -8.42
N ALA A 187 -0.32 2.72 -8.16
CA ALA A 187 -0.28 1.37 -8.68
C ALA A 187 0.98 0.56 -8.27
N LYS A 188 1.66 0.95 -7.18
CA LYS A 188 2.75 0.20 -6.55
C LYS A 188 2.21 -0.79 -5.54
N ILE A 189 2.74 -1.99 -5.53
CA ILE A 189 2.38 -2.99 -4.52
C ILE A 189 3.21 -2.83 -3.25
N SER A 190 2.62 -3.15 -2.11
CA SER A 190 3.34 -3.21 -0.84
C SER A 190 4.45 -4.28 -0.88
N HIS A 191 5.55 -4.01 -0.18
CA HIS A 191 6.62 -4.99 -0.03
C HIS A 191 6.15 -6.33 0.58
N HIS A 192 5.15 -6.35 1.46
CA HIS A 192 4.55 -7.58 1.97
C HIS A 192 3.88 -8.41 0.87
N LEU A 193 3.14 -7.77 -0.04
CA LEU A 193 2.50 -8.46 -1.18
C LEU A 193 3.55 -8.99 -2.16
N TRP A 194 4.61 -8.22 -2.38
CA TRP A 194 5.75 -8.66 -3.17
C TRP A 194 6.43 -9.89 -2.56
N LEU A 195 6.78 -9.84 -1.26
CA LEU A 195 7.41 -10.94 -0.53
C LEU A 195 6.54 -12.20 -0.54
N PHE A 196 5.24 -12.05 -0.31
CA PHE A 196 4.30 -13.17 -0.38
C PHE A 196 4.30 -13.80 -1.77
N SER A 197 4.23 -12.99 -2.82
CA SER A 197 4.28 -13.45 -4.21
C SER A 197 5.62 -14.11 -4.54
N ALA A 198 6.73 -13.60 -4.01
CA ALA A 198 8.04 -14.21 -4.14
C ALA A 198 8.10 -15.59 -3.50
N LEU A 199 7.68 -15.69 -2.24
CA LEU A 199 7.69 -16.96 -1.50
C LEU A 199 6.77 -18.01 -2.11
N LEU A 200 5.65 -17.62 -2.71
CA LEU A 200 4.80 -18.53 -3.47
C LEU A 200 5.51 -19.16 -4.67
N ASN A 201 6.38 -18.40 -5.32
CA ASN A 201 6.97 -18.78 -6.61
C ASN A 201 8.41 -19.29 -6.51
N LEU A 202 9.04 -19.11 -5.36
CA LEU A 202 10.29 -19.75 -5.01
C LEU A 202 10.02 -21.24 -4.73
N ASN A 203 10.40 -22.09 -5.69
CA ASN A 203 10.44 -23.55 -5.54
C ASN A 203 11.57 -23.99 -4.58
N CYS A 204 11.73 -23.32 -3.46
CA CYS A 204 12.82 -23.55 -2.52
C CYS A 204 12.54 -24.82 -1.72
N SER A 205 12.92 -25.96 -2.31
CA SER A 205 13.21 -27.17 -1.55
C SER A 205 14.45 -26.85 -0.69
N ARG A 206 14.23 -26.20 0.47
CA ARG A 206 15.24 -25.79 1.46
C ARG A 206 16.60 -25.42 0.83
N ALA A 207 16.69 -24.19 0.30
CA ALA A 207 18.01 -23.63 0.00
C ALA A 207 18.88 -23.76 1.25
N SER A 208 20.07 -24.36 1.10
CA SER A 208 21.03 -24.52 2.21
C SER A 208 21.38 -23.18 2.86
N ASP A 209 21.26 -22.11 2.08
CA ASP A 209 21.73 -20.77 2.40
C ASP A 209 20.62 -19.90 3.02
N GLY A 210 19.43 -20.47 3.26
CA GLY A 210 18.27 -19.75 3.78
C GLY A 210 17.47 -19.01 2.71
N LEU A 211 16.29 -18.50 3.08
CA LEU A 211 15.38 -17.80 2.16
C LEU A 211 15.80 -16.35 1.92
N VAL A 212 16.32 -15.67 2.94
CA VAL A 212 16.65 -14.24 2.90
C VAL A 212 17.63 -13.89 1.76
N PRO A 213 18.77 -14.59 1.56
CA PRO A 213 19.69 -14.24 0.47
C PRO A 213 19.10 -14.49 -0.92
N VAL A 214 18.20 -15.48 -1.06
CA VAL A 214 17.51 -15.76 -2.33
C VAL A 214 16.53 -14.63 -2.65
N VAL A 215 15.73 -14.20 -1.67
CA VAL A 215 14.79 -13.09 -1.82
C VAL A 215 15.53 -11.78 -2.14
N ARG A 216 16.65 -11.51 -1.48
CA ARG A 216 17.47 -10.32 -1.76
C ARG A 216 18.02 -10.30 -3.19
N ARG A 217 18.53 -11.43 -3.69
CA ARG A 217 18.99 -11.53 -5.08
C ARG A 217 17.86 -11.35 -6.08
N LEU A 218 16.67 -11.86 -5.76
CA LEU A 218 15.48 -11.69 -6.60
C LEU A 218 15.02 -10.24 -6.65
N TRP A 219 15.06 -9.54 -5.52
CA TRP A 219 14.79 -8.11 -5.43
C TRP A 219 15.77 -7.30 -6.26
N ASN A 220 17.08 -7.51 -6.08
CA ASN A 220 18.10 -6.79 -6.84
C ASN A 220 17.98 -7.02 -8.36
N LEU A 221 17.63 -8.25 -8.77
CA LEU A 221 17.35 -8.54 -10.17
C LEU A 221 16.14 -7.75 -10.68
N GLN A 222 15.08 -7.62 -9.90
CA GLN A 222 13.94 -6.79 -10.29
C GLN A 222 14.34 -5.31 -10.43
N ALA A 223 15.01 -4.75 -9.42
CA ALA A 223 15.43 -3.35 -9.44
C ALA A 223 16.32 -3.04 -10.65
N ALA A 224 17.26 -3.93 -10.99
CA ALA A 224 18.09 -3.77 -12.19
C ALA A 224 17.27 -3.77 -13.49
N LEU A 225 16.22 -4.60 -13.58
CA LEU A 225 15.35 -4.64 -14.75
C LEU A 225 14.45 -3.39 -14.86
N GLU A 226 14.11 -2.76 -13.73
CA GLU A 226 13.39 -1.49 -13.71
C GLU A 226 14.29 -0.31 -14.15
N GLU A 227 15.58 -0.33 -13.80
CA GLU A 227 16.57 0.69 -14.24
C GLU A 227 16.91 0.60 -15.74
N GLU A 228 16.90 -0.62 -16.31
CA GLU A 228 17.20 -0.83 -17.74
C GLU A 228 16.04 -0.48 -18.67
N ALA A 229 14.83 -0.23 -18.13
CA ALA A 229 13.69 0.20 -18.93
C ALA A 229 14.04 1.57 -19.56
N PRO A 230 14.25 1.64 -20.88
CA PRO A 230 14.77 2.85 -21.50
C PRO A 230 13.78 3.98 -21.27
N ASP A 231 14.22 5.01 -20.53
CA ASP A 231 13.58 6.32 -20.50
C ASP A 231 13.27 6.67 -21.94
N GLY A 232 11.97 6.65 -22.28
CA GLY A 232 11.45 6.50 -23.64
C GLY A 232 12.41 7.08 -24.67
N GLN A 233 13.17 6.20 -25.33
CA GLN A 233 14.15 6.63 -26.30
C GLN A 233 13.36 7.32 -27.41
N GLU A 234 13.35 8.65 -27.38
CA GLU A 234 12.67 9.49 -28.37
C GLU A 234 13.06 8.92 -29.72
N ASP A 235 12.08 8.39 -30.45
CA ASP A 235 12.37 7.97 -31.79
C ASP A 235 12.93 9.20 -32.52
N GLY A 236 13.97 9.02 -33.33
CA GLY A 236 14.60 10.13 -34.06
C GLY A 236 13.65 10.86 -35.03
N GLN A 237 12.36 10.58 -34.98
CA GLN A 237 11.26 11.25 -35.66
C GLN A 237 10.57 12.31 -34.79
N GLY A 238 10.96 12.48 -33.52
CA GLY A 238 10.36 13.47 -32.63
C GLY A 238 8.89 13.17 -32.32
N ARG A 239 8.47 11.90 -32.44
CA ARG A 239 7.17 11.47 -31.95
C ARG A 239 7.38 10.94 -30.55
N VAL A 240 7.07 11.78 -29.58
CA VAL A 240 6.74 11.31 -28.23
C VAL A 240 5.61 10.29 -28.41
N ILE A 241 5.94 9.00 -28.25
CA ILE A 241 4.91 7.99 -28.04
C ILE A 241 4.39 8.33 -26.66
N ASP A 242 3.23 8.98 -26.60
CA ASP A 242 2.46 9.14 -25.37
C ASP A 242 2.30 7.74 -24.79
N GLN A 243 3.14 7.38 -23.81
CA GLN A 243 2.83 6.31 -22.89
C GLN A 243 1.56 6.79 -22.21
N GLY A 244 0.42 6.31 -22.70
CA GLY A 244 -0.89 6.57 -22.13
C GLY A 244 -1.02 5.97 -20.73
N CYS A 245 -0.22 6.46 -19.78
CA CYS A 245 -0.72 6.72 -18.46
C CYS A 245 -1.85 7.70 -18.69
N ALA A 246 -3.09 7.23 -18.52
CA ALA A 246 -4.23 8.11 -18.51
C ALA A 246 -3.99 9.15 -17.41
N GLU A 247 -3.49 10.32 -17.79
CA GLU A 247 -3.72 11.53 -17.03
C GLU A 247 -5.24 11.66 -16.99
N ILE A 248 -5.85 11.13 -15.93
CA ILE A 248 -7.21 11.48 -15.57
C ILE A 248 -7.12 12.97 -15.26
N GLY A 249 -7.43 13.78 -16.29
CA GLY A 249 -7.42 15.22 -16.21
C GLY A 249 -8.23 15.63 -15.00
N ASN A 250 -7.55 16.27 -14.05
CA ASN A 250 -8.16 16.85 -12.87
C ASN A 250 -9.00 18.07 -13.31
N THR A 251 -10.15 17.84 -13.94
CA THR A 251 -11.07 18.90 -14.37
C THR A 251 -12.00 19.28 -13.22
N ASN A 252 -11.45 19.91 -12.19
CA ASN A 252 -12.24 20.57 -11.15
C ASN A 252 -12.50 22.03 -11.53
N ASP A 253 -13.45 22.25 -12.45
CA ASP A 253 -13.95 23.58 -12.84
C ASP A 253 -15.17 24.02 -11.98
N TRP A 254 -15.34 23.46 -10.77
CA TRP A 254 -16.51 23.69 -9.92
C TRP A 254 -16.32 24.76 -8.82
N GLU A 255 -15.12 25.30 -8.61
CA GLU A 255 -14.83 26.23 -7.50
C GLU A 255 -15.02 27.74 -7.79
N ASN A 256 -15.50 28.14 -8.97
CA ASN A 256 -15.75 29.56 -9.26
C ASN A 256 -17.11 30.06 -8.72
N ASN A 257 -17.31 30.00 -7.39
CA ASN A 257 -18.26 30.87 -6.69
C ASN A 257 -18.08 30.87 -5.15
N ALA A 258 -16.94 31.36 -4.67
CA ALA A 258 -16.84 31.90 -3.32
C ALA A 258 -15.97 33.18 -3.32
N SER A 259 -16.49 34.21 -2.66
CA SER A 259 -16.14 35.60 -2.87
C SER A 259 -14.89 36.07 -2.10
N ALA A 260 -14.13 36.91 -2.79
CA ALA A 260 -13.11 37.85 -2.32
C ALA A 260 -13.30 38.46 -0.92
N VAL A 261 -12.26 38.37 -0.05
CA VAL A 261 -11.94 39.40 0.97
C VAL A 261 -10.43 39.49 1.24
N ALA A 262 -9.87 40.64 0.87
CA ALA A 262 -8.76 41.41 1.45
C ALA A 262 -7.38 40.77 1.77
N THR A 263 -6.42 41.15 0.93
CA THR A 263 -4.97 41.23 1.20
C THR A 263 -4.65 42.29 2.26
N VAL A 264 -3.97 41.91 3.35
CA VAL A 264 -3.21 42.85 4.20
C VAL A 264 -1.81 42.28 4.42
N THR A 265 -0.82 42.95 3.82
CA THR A 265 0.60 42.69 4.02
C THR A 265 1.08 43.30 5.34
N GLY A 266 1.63 42.48 6.23
CA GLY A 266 2.34 42.93 7.43
C GLY A 266 3.73 42.30 7.50
N LYS A 267 4.76 43.10 7.22
CA LYS A 267 6.17 42.77 7.47
C LYS A 267 6.41 42.71 8.98
N HIS A 268 7.02 41.63 9.48
CA HIS A 268 7.82 41.71 10.70
C HIS A 268 9.11 40.91 10.54
N LYS A 269 10.16 41.52 11.08
CA LYS A 269 11.57 41.16 11.01
C LYS A 269 12.03 40.80 12.43
N ASP A 270 13.06 39.95 12.47
CA ASP A 270 14.11 39.82 13.50
C ASP A 270 14.05 38.63 14.48
N ALA A 271 14.97 37.69 14.21
CA ALA A 271 16.11 37.26 15.04
C ALA A 271 15.94 36.35 16.28
N SER A 272 16.56 35.15 16.20
CA SER A 272 17.60 34.57 17.09
C SER A 272 17.57 33.03 16.98
N SER A 273 18.54 32.37 16.32
CA SER A 273 19.85 31.89 16.79
C SER A 273 19.80 30.85 17.92
N GLY A 274 19.93 29.57 17.56
CA GLY A 274 20.28 28.45 18.44
C GLY A 274 21.05 27.40 17.64
N ASN A 275 22.34 27.29 17.90
CA ASN A 275 23.33 26.52 17.14
C ASN A 275 23.67 25.24 17.94
N GLU A 276 23.30 24.05 17.46
CA GLU A 276 23.79 22.78 18.01
C GLU A 276 24.62 22.04 16.95
N LEU A 277 25.92 21.94 17.20
CA LEU A 277 26.85 21.08 16.48
C LEU A 277 26.55 19.61 16.83
N ARG A 278 26.21 18.78 15.83
CA ARG A 278 26.35 17.32 15.89
C ARG A 278 27.38 16.83 14.89
N SER A 279 28.37 16.10 15.41
CA SER A 279 29.51 15.53 14.71
C SER A 279 29.10 14.37 13.77
N PRO A 280 29.70 14.21 12.58
CA PRO A 280 29.52 13.03 11.75
C PRO A 280 30.67 12.04 11.97
N SER A 281 30.41 10.86 12.54
CA SER A 281 31.33 9.71 12.41
C SER A 281 30.65 8.41 12.81
N ARG A 282 30.26 7.62 11.79
CA ARG A 282 30.06 6.14 11.77
C ARG A 282 29.31 5.67 10.51
N ARG A 283 28.66 6.57 9.75
CA ARG A 283 27.87 6.23 8.55
C ARG A 283 28.69 5.89 7.29
N ALA A 284 29.90 6.43 7.14
CA ALA A 284 30.69 6.27 5.91
C ALA A 284 31.22 4.85 5.68
N ALA A 285 31.43 4.05 6.72
CA ALA A 285 31.99 2.70 6.59
C ALA A 285 30.93 1.63 6.24
N ALA A 286 29.64 1.89 6.49
CA ALA A 286 28.56 0.98 6.11
C ALA A 286 28.19 1.12 4.63
N THR A 287 28.26 2.34 4.08
CA THR A 287 27.94 2.62 2.67
C THR A 287 28.94 1.99 1.69
N GLU A 288 30.22 1.89 2.06
CA GLU A 288 31.26 1.35 1.17
C GLU A 288 31.19 -0.18 1.00
N LEU A 289 30.65 -0.91 1.99
CA LEU A 289 30.51 -2.37 1.95
C LEU A 289 29.26 -2.81 1.16
N VAL A 290 28.19 -2.01 1.20
CA VAL A 290 26.97 -2.26 0.40
C VAL A 290 27.22 -2.05 -1.09
N LEU A 291 28.01 -1.04 -1.46
CA LEU A 291 28.32 -0.75 -2.87
C LEU A 291 29.14 -1.86 -3.56
N SER A 292 29.97 -2.62 -2.81
CA SER A 292 30.73 -3.74 -3.38
C SER A 292 29.86 -4.98 -3.67
N GLU A 293 28.78 -5.22 -2.91
CA GLU A 293 27.85 -6.32 -3.19
C GLU A 293 26.89 -5.96 -4.34
N GLU A 294 26.49 -4.68 -4.46
CA GLU A 294 25.62 -4.21 -5.55
C GLU A 294 26.30 -4.30 -6.93
N THR A 295 27.61 -4.03 -7.01
CA THR A 295 28.36 -4.13 -8.28
C THR A 295 28.54 -5.58 -8.76
N GLU A 296 28.58 -6.56 -7.85
CA GLU A 296 28.74 -7.98 -8.21
C GLU A 296 27.44 -8.58 -8.79
N VAL A 297 26.26 -8.16 -8.30
CA VAL A 297 24.97 -8.65 -8.79
C VAL A 297 24.66 -8.11 -10.20
N VAL A 298 25.00 -6.85 -10.48
CA VAL A 298 24.86 -6.26 -11.83
C VAL A 298 25.83 -6.92 -12.82
N ALA A 299 27.06 -7.24 -12.40
CA ALA A 299 28.02 -7.98 -13.22
C ALA A 299 27.60 -9.44 -13.51
N LEU A 300 26.88 -10.08 -12.57
CA LEU A 300 26.28 -11.41 -12.77
C LEU A 300 25.12 -11.40 -13.77
N CYS A 301 24.35 -10.30 -13.86
CA CYS A 301 23.24 -10.18 -14.80
C CYS A 301 23.68 -9.82 -16.22
N THR A 302 24.82 -9.15 -16.38
CA THR A 302 25.31 -8.64 -17.67
C THR A 302 26.35 -9.52 -18.35
N SER A 303 26.88 -10.54 -17.67
CA SER A 303 27.87 -11.47 -18.25
C SER A 303 27.19 -12.61 -19.03
N SER A 304 27.58 -12.78 -20.30
CA SER A 304 27.07 -13.78 -21.25
C SER A 304 27.28 -15.25 -20.84
N SER A 305 27.80 -15.52 -19.64
CA SER A 305 27.96 -16.86 -19.04
C SER A 305 27.06 -17.07 -17.82
N ALA A 306 25.93 -16.35 -17.74
CA ALA A 306 24.97 -16.46 -16.65
C ALA A 306 24.61 -17.94 -16.40
N GLY A 307 24.99 -18.45 -15.24
CA GLY A 307 24.79 -19.85 -14.88
C GLY A 307 23.29 -20.20 -14.73
N PRO A 308 22.96 -21.49 -14.54
CA PRO A 308 21.58 -21.98 -14.39
C PRO A 308 20.79 -21.33 -13.24
N GLU A 309 21.48 -20.66 -12.32
CA GLU A 309 20.87 -19.91 -11.21
C GLU A 309 20.20 -18.60 -11.67
N ALA A 310 20.81 -17.87 -12.60
CA ALA A 310 20.26 -16.61 -13.11
C ALA A 310 18.97 -16.84 -13.92
N ASP A 311 18.93 -17.93 -14.69
CA ASP A 311 17.73 -18.39 -15.40
C ASP A 311 16.61 -18.74 -14.41
N SER A 312 16.96 -19.40 -13.31
CA SER A 312 16.01 -19.75 -12.24
C SER A 312 15.41 -18.50 -11.57
N LEU A 313 16.23 -17.49 -11.25
CA LEU A 313 15.75 -16.22 -10.68
C LEU A 313 14.87 -15.45 -11.67
N GLY A 314 15.23 -15.44 -12.96
CA GLY A 314 14.38 -14.87 -14.01
C GLY A 314 13.02 -15.55 -14.14
N ALA A 315 13.01 -16.88 -14.10
CA ALA A 315 11.79 -17.66 -14.12
C ALA A 315 10.96 -17.44 -12.85
N ALA A 316 11.60 -17.24 -11.69
CA ALA A 316 10.92 -16.86 -10.45
C ALA A 316 10.27 -15.48 -10.57
N LEU A 317 10.99 -14.46 -11.05
CA LEU A 317 10.45 -13.12 -11.24
C LEU A 317 9.28 -13.11 -12.23
N SER A 318 9.41 -13.82 -13.36
CA SER A 318 8.32 -13.97 -14.34
C SER A 318 7.07 -14.66 -13.76
N ARG A 319 7.24 -15.51 -12.74
CA ARG A 319 6.12 -16.12 -12.01
C ARG A 319 5.52 -15.17 -10.98
N ILE A 320 6.34 -14.35 -10.32
CA ILE A 320 5.89 -13.26 -9.43
C ILE A 320 5.01 -12.28 -10.21
N SER A 321 5.50 -11.77 -11.35
CA SER A 321 4.74 -10.86 -12.20
C SER A 321 3.39 -11.45 -12.60
N ARG A 322 3.35 -12.72 -13.03
CA ARG A 322 2.09 -13.41 -13.36
C ARG A 322 1.15 -13.55 -12.17
N THR A 323 1.68 -13.76 -10.97
CA THR A 323 0.88 -13.86 -9.74
C THR A 323 0.23 -12.53 -9.41
N ILE A 324 0.99 -11.43 -9.48
CA ILE A 324 0.49 -10.08 -9.20
C ILE A 324 -0.53 -9.65 -10.26
N VAL A 325 -0.24 -9.87 -11.55
CA VAL A 325 -1.18 -9.62 -12.65
C VAL A 325 -2.47 -10.37 -12.41
N ARG A 326 -2.40 -11.66 -12.06
CA ARG A 326 -3.58 -12.47 -11.79
C ARG A 326 -4.39 -11.96 -10.59
N LEU A 327 -3.73 -11.54 -9.51
CA LEU A 327 -4.40 -10.95 -8.35
C LEU A 327 -5.19 -9.68 -8.72
N CYS A 328 -4.60 -8.84 -9.58
CA CYS A 328 -5.26 -7.63 -10.04
C CYS A 328 -6.40 -7.95 -11.02
N GLU A 329 -6.18 -8.84 -11.98
CA GLU A 329 -7.21 -9.29 -12.94
C GLU A 329 -8.38 -9.99 -12.26
N ASP A 330 -8.12 -10.83 -11.25
CA ASP A 330 -9.17 -11.48 -10.44
C ASP A 330 -10.00 -10.40 -9.72
N LYS A 331 -9.35 -9.36 -9.18
CA LYS A 331 -10.06 -8.26 -8.51
C LYS A 331 -10.87 -7.41 -9.50
N ILE A 332 -10.32 -7.06 -10.66
CA ILE A 332 -11.04 -6.39 -11.76
C ILE A 332 -12.26 -7.23 -12.17
N SER A 333 -12.09 -8.55 -12.32
CA SER A 333 -13.19 -9.45 -12.72
C SER A 333 -14.35 -9.48 -11.73
N GLY A 334 -14.06 -9.24 -10.44
CA GLY A 334 -15.05 -9.11 -9.37
C GLY A 334 -15.75 -7.75 -9.33
N MET A 335 -15.24 -6.73 -10.01
CA MET A 335 -15.89 -5.43 -10.11
C MET A 335 -17.14 -5.52 -11.00
N ARG A 336 -18.11 -4.65 -10.74
CA ARG A 336 -19.31 -4.55 -11.58
C ARG A 336 -18.91 -3.97 -12.94
N HIS A 337 -19.44 -4.56 -14.02
CA HIS A 337 -19.12 -4.17 -15.39
C HIS A 337 -17.65 -4.36 -15.78
N SER A 338 -17.04 -5.45 -15.28
CA SER A 338 -15.65 -5.80 -15.60
C SER A 338 -15.42 -6.10 -17.08
N GLU A 339 -16.48 -6.39 -17.84
CA GLU A 339 -16.47 -6.57 -19.29
C GLU A 339 -16.24 -5.28 -20.09
N LEU A 340 -16.56 -4.11 -19.50
CA LEU A 340 -16.43 -2.82 -20.18
C LEU A 340 -15.01 -2.30 -20.09
N SER A 341 -14.58 -1.43 -21.01
CA SER A 341 -13.32 -0.68 -20.88
C SER A 341 -13.42 0.43 -19.82
N GLY A 342 -12.28 0.98 -19.38
CA GLY A 342 -12.26 2.17 -18.52
C GLY A 342 -12.98 3.38 -19.14
N GLU A 343 -12.88 3.56 -20.46
CA GLU A 343 -13.57 4.62 -21.20
C GLU A 343 -15.10 4.41 -21.18
N GLU A 344 -15.55 3.17 -21.42
CA GLU A 344 -16.97 2.81 -21.40
C GLU A 344 -17.59 3.00 -20.01
N LEU A 345 -16.84 2.66 -18.96
CA LEU A 345 -17.25 2.95 -17.59
C LEU A 345 -17.31 4.46 -17.32
N GLY A 346 -16.38 5.25 -17.87
CA GLY A 346 -16.42 6.71 -17.83
C GLY A 346 -17.74 7.26 -18.34
N TYR A 347 -18.16 6.82 -19.54
CA TYR A 347 -19.45 7.21 -20.11
C TYR A 347 -20.65 6.82 -19.22
N LEU A 348 -20.59 5.66 -18.54
CA LEU A 348 -21.64 5.26 -17.61
C LEU A 348 -21.71 6.17 -16.38
N VAL A 349 -20.55 6.58 -15.84
CA VAL A 349 -20.50 7.50 -14.71
C VAL A 349 -20.97 8.89 -15.10
N ASP A 350 -20.60 9.36 -16.31
CA ASP A 350 -21.07 10.64 -16.84
C ASP A 350 -22.57 10.69 -17.08
N ALA A 351 -23.16 9.56 -17.47
CA ALA A 351 -24.60 9.40 -17.66
C ALA A 351 -25.40 9.45 -16.34
N ILE A 352 -24.76 9.36 -15.17
CA ILE A 352 -25.45 9.49 -13.87
C ILE A 352 -25.99 10.92 -13.72
N PRO A 353 -27.29 11.16 -13.48
CA PRO A 353 -27.83 12.51 -13.35
C PRO A 353 -27.06 13.37 -12.32
N PRO A 354 -26.84 14.68 -12.56
CA PRO A 354 -26.15 15.55 -11.60
C PRO A 354 -26.80 15.63 -10.21
N SER A 355 -28.11 15.38 -10.12
CA SER A 355 -28.84 15.29 -8.85
C SER A 355 -28.46 14.09 -7.99
N MET A 356 -27.76 13.09 -8.56
CA MET A 356 -27.33 11.87 -7.89
C MET A 356 -25.83 11.93 -7.53
N SER A 357 -25.43 12.99 -6.81
CA SER A 357 -24.02 13.26 -6.47
C SER A 357 -23.32 12.08 -5.82
N ARG A 358 -23.96 11.42 -4.84
CA ARG A 358 -23.38 10.24 -4.16
C ARG A 358 -23.11 9.06 -5.10
N SER A 359 -24.03 8.79 -6.02
CA SER A 359 -23.85 7.72 -7.01
C SER A 359 -22.74 8.05 -7.99
N ARG A 360 -22.62 9.33 -8.38
CA ARG A 360 -21.53 9.80 -9.23
C ARG A 360 -20.18 9.67 -8.53
N MET A 361 -20.06 10.11 -7.26
CA MET A 361 -18.84 9.95 -6.47
C MET A 361 -18.44 8.47 -6.32
N ALA A 362 -19.40 7.59 -6.01
CA ALA A 362 -19.13 6.15 -5.95
C ALA A 362 -18.69 5.56 -7.30
N GLY A 363 -19.25 6.05 -8.41
CA GLY A 363 -18.82 5.67 -9.76
C GLY A 363 -17.40 6.12 -10.08
N MET A 364 -17.05 7.36 -9.71
CA MET A 364 -15.69 7.91 -9.88
C MET A 364 -14.67 7.13 -9.04
N GLU A 365 -15.00 6.77 -7.80
CA GLU A 365 -14.11 5.98 -6.94
C GLU A 365 -13.87 4.58 -7.51
N ALA A 366 -14.92 3.90 -7.98
CA ALA A 366 -14.78 2.60 -8.65
C ALA A 366 -13.94 2.69 -9.94
N LEU A 367 -14.08 3.78 -10.71
CA LEU A 367 -13.24 4.05 -11.88
C LEU A 367 -11.76 4.24 -11.50
N ARG A 368 -11.49 4.99 -10.43
CA ARG A 368 -10.14 5.21 -9.91
C ARG A 368 -9.50 3.89 -9.48
N GLU A 369 -10.17 3.10 -8.66
CA GLU A 369 -9.67 1.78 -8.23
C GLU A 369 -9.34 0.88 -9.43
N ARG A 370 -10.23 0.86 -10.44
CA ARG A 370 -10.01 0.08 -11.65
C ARG A 370 -8.78 0.55 -12.43
N SER A 371 -8.64 1.87 -12.61
CA SER A 371 -7.48 2.47 -13.29
C SER A 371 -6.16 2.08 -12.61
N VAL A 372 -6.13 2.14 -11.27
CA VAL A 372 -4.97 1.73 -10.47
C VAL A 372 -4.63 0.24 -10.67
N LEU A 373 -5.63 -0.64 -10.67
CA LEU A 373 -5.45 -2.08 -10.95
C LEU A 373 -4.92 -2.33 -12.37
N GLU A 374 -5.50 -1.67 -13.37
CA GLU A 374 -5.10 -1.80 -14.77
C GLU A 374 -3.67 -1.30 -15.00
N SER A 375 -3.30 -0.16 -14.40
CA SER A 375 -1.93 0.36 -14.40
C SER A 375 -0.94 -0.64 -13.79
N CYS A 376 -1.28 -1.22 -12.63
CA CYS A 376 -0.47 -2.26 -11.99
C CYS A 376 -0.28 -3.47 -12.91
N VAL A 377 -1.37 -3.96 -13.52
CA VAL A 377 -1.33 -5.08 -14.48
C VAL A 377 -0.39 -4.79 -15.64
N MET A 378 -0.43 -3.57 -16.19
CA MET A 378 0.42 -3.18 -17.31
C MET A 378 1.89 -3.18 -16.93
N GLY A 379 2.27 -2.51 -15.84
CA GLY A 379 3.65 -2.47 -15.37
C GLY A 379 4.22 -3.87 -15.11
N TRP A 380 3.45 -4.75 -14.43
CA TRP A 380 3.92 -6.11 -14.13
C TRP A 380 3.97 -7.01 -15.37
N LYS A 381 3.10 -6.80 -16.37
CA LYS A 381 3.18 -7.49 -17.67
C LYS A 381 4.43 -7.10 -18.44
N GLU A 382 4.83 -5.84 -18.40
CA GLU A 382 6.04 -5.35 -19.07
C GLU A 382 7.31 -5.92 -18.42
N LEU A 383 7.42 -5.85 -17.09
CA LEU A 383 8.52 -6.46 -16.35
C LEU A 383 8.66 -7.97 -16.64
N GLY A 384 7.53 -8.68 -16.76
CA GLY A 384 7.52 -10.10 -17.10
C GLY A 384 7.95 -10.43 -18.54
N LYS A 385 7.84 -9.49 -19.49
CA LYS A 385 8.23 -9.66 -20.90
C LYS A 385 9.71 -9.37 -21.14
N GLY A 386 10.33 -8.47 -20.35
CA GLY A 386 11.71 -8.00 -20.56
C GLY A 386 12.75 -9.12 -20.72
N LYS A 387 12.52 -10.30 -20.11
CA LYS A 387 13.42 -11.46 -20.26
C LYS A 387 13.21 -12.30 -21.52
N ALA A 388 12.07 -12.22 -22.21
CA ALA A 388 11.86 -13.01 -23.42
C ALA A 388 12.69 -12.51 -24.60
N LEU A 389 13.12 -11.24 -24.58
CA LEU A 389 13.74 -10.59 -25.73
C LEU A 389 15.29 -10.55 -25.69
N SER A 390 15.94 -10.64 -24.53
CA SER A 390 17.41 -10.50 -24.43
C SER A 390 18.20 -11.81 -24.65
N PHE A 391 17.57 -12.97 -24.51
CA PHE A 391 18.25 -14.28 -24.71
C PHE A 391 17.94 -14.96 -26.05
N GLY A 392 17.01 -14.42 -26.84
CA GLY A 392 16.68 -14.92 -28.16
C GLY A 392 17.47 -14.19 -29.24
N SER A 393 18.42 -14.88 -29.87
CA SER A 393 19.04 -14.51 -31.14
C SER A 393 20.35 -13.70 -31.08
N SER A 394 21.38 -14.23 -30.40
CA SER A 394 22.70 -14.20 -31.04
C SER A 394 22.67 -15.21 -32.19
N ASP A 395 22.14 -14.73 -33.32
CA ASP A 395 22.15 -15.45 -34.58
C ASP A 395 23.63 -15.77 -34.89
N THR A 396 23.97 -17.05 -34.74
CA THR A 396 25.28 -17.58 -35.11
C THR A 396 25.31 -17.64 -36.63
N GLY A 397 25.48 -16.47 -37.24
CA GLY A 397 25.76 -16.33 -38.66
C GLY A 397 26.98 -17.17 -39.03
N LYS A 398 26.70 -18.29 -39.69
CA LYS A 398 27.68 -19.14 -40.37
C LYS A 398 28.08 -18.54 -41.70
#